data_AF-A0A6N2M6I9-F1
#
_entry.id   AF-A0A6N2M6I9-F1
#
_cell.length_a   1.000
_cell.length_b   1.000
_cell.length_c   1.000
_cell.angle_alpha   90.00
_cell.angle_beta   90.00
_cell.angle_gamma   90.00
#
_symmetry.space_group_name_H-M   'P 1'
#
loop_
_entity.id
_entity.type
_entity.pdbx_description
1 polymer ?
#
loop_
_entity_poly.entity_id
_entity_poly.type
_entity_poly.pdbx_seq_one_letter_code
_entity_poly.pdbx_strand_id
1 'polypeptide(L)'
;MSPIQNFELHSRHLVEPDLPIQMRLQYAMEVRDSLEIAHTAEYLNFLKCYFRAFSVILLQITKPQFVDNPEHKLRNIVVEILNRLPHSEVLRPFVQDLLKVAMQVLTTDNEENGLICIRIIFDLLRTFRPTLENEVQPFLDFVCKIYQNFRMTTSHFFDNTSVAVEDTKGLLSAGHVGNGQLNPSTRSFKIVTESPLVVMFLFQLYSRLVQTNIPHLLPLMVAAISVPGPDKVPPRLKTNFIELKSAQVKTVSFLTYLLKSFADYIKPHEESICKSIVNLLVTCSDSVSIRKVNDP
;
A
#
# COMPACT_ATOMS: atom_id res chain seq x y z
N MET A 1 -10.21 28.18 -17.30
CA MET A 1 -8.84 28.70 -17.11
C MET A 1 -8.26 27.99 -15.90
N SER A 2 -7.02 27.49 -15.96
CA SER A 2 -6.34 26.94 -14.77
C SER A 2 -6.26 28.04 -13.70
N PRO A 3 -6.67 27.79 -12.44
CA PRO A 3 -6.56 28.79 -11.37
C PRO A 3 -5.10 29.13 -11.07
N ILE A 4 -4.15 28.23 -11.37
CA ILE A 4 -2.72 28.49 -11.23
C ILE A 4 -2.17 29.01 -12.56
N GLN A 5 -1.79 30.29 -12.58
CA GLN A 5 -1.26 30.97 -13.76
C GLN A 5 0.27 30.81 -13.91
N ASN A 6 1.00 30.66 -12.81
CA ASN A 6 2.46 30.53 -12.79
C ASN A 6 2.87 29.34 -11.89
N PHE A 7 3.15 28.19 -12.52
CA PHE A 7 3.53 26.97 -11.80
C PHE A 7 4.86 27.10 -11.05
N GLU A 8 5.81 27.85 -11.61
CA GLU A 8 7.12 28.01 -11.01
C GLU A 8 7.05 28.82 -9.71
N LEU A 9 6.30 29.93 -9.71
CA LEU A 9 6.10 30.74 -8.51
C LEU A 9 5.29 29.97 -7.47
N HIS A 10 4.20 29.31 -7.88
CA HIS A 10 3.34 28.53 -6.98
C HIS A 10 4.10 27.38 -6.31
N SER A 11 4.87 26.60 -7.09
CA SER A 11 5.63 25.48 -6.54
C SER A 11 6.78 25.93 -5.63
N ARG A 12 7.37 27.11 -5.87
CA ARG A 12 8.36 27.71 -4.97
C ARG A 12 7.74 28.09 -3.63
N HIS A 13 6.60 28.77 -3.63
CA HIS A 13 5.89 29.11 -2.38
C HIS A 13 5.52 27.86 -1.59
N LEU A 14 5.06 26.80 -2.27
CA LEU A 14 4.66 25.54 -1.64
C LEU A 14 5.77 24.90 -0.78
N VAL A 15 7.05 25.13 -1.11
CA VAL A 15 8.21 24.59 -0.38
C VAL A 15 8.96 25.60 0.48
N GLU A 16 8.45 26.82 0.64
CA GLU A 16 9.05 27.80 1.54
C GLU A 16 9.10 27.26 2.97
N PRO A 17 10.24 27.35 3.70
CA PRO A 17 10.39 26.72 5.01
C PRO A 17 9.33 27.15 6.04
N ASP A 18 9.01 28.44 6.05
CA ASP A 18 8.15 29.06 7.08
C ASP A 18 6.65 29.01 6.75
N LEU A 19 6.27 28.46 5.59
CA LEU A 19 4.86 28.35 5.21
C LEU A 19 4.12 27.42 6.19
N PRO A 20 2.97 27.80 6.78
CA PRO A 20 2.23 26.91 7.66
C PRO A 20 1.66 25.68 6.91
N ILE A 21 1.56 24.53 7.59
CA ILE A 21 1.00 23.29 7.01
C ILE A 21 -0.41 23.51 6.42
N GLN A 22 -1.25 24.28 7.10
CA GLN A 22 -2.60 24.59 6.63
C GLN A 22 -2.59 25.35 5.30
N MET A 23 -1.64 26.26 5.10
CA MET A 23 -1.47 26.95 3.82
C MET A 23 -0.90 26.02 2.76
N ARG A 24 0.11 25.19 3.07
CA ARG A 24 0.61 24.16 2.13
C ARG A 24 -0.51 23.23 1.66
N LEU A 25 -1.40 22.84 2.57
CA LEU A 25 -2.58 22.03 2.25
C LEU A 25 -3.49 22.73 1.23
N GLN A 26 -3.77 24.02 1.41
CA GLN A 26 -4.55 24.80 0.44
C GLN A 26 -3.88 24.84 -0.93
N TYR A 27 -2.57 25.12 -0.99
CA TYR A 27 -1.83 25.11 -2.26
C TYR A 27 -1.86 23.73 -2.93
N ALA A 28 -1.68 22.64 -2.17
CA ALA A 28 -1.78 21.29 -2.71
C ALA A 28 -3.19 20.96 -3.22
N MET A 29 -4.24 21.43 -2.55
CA MET A 29 -5.63 21.30 -3.01
C MET A 29 -5.85 22.03 -4.35
N GLU A 30 -5.33 23.24 -4.52
CA GLU A 30 -5.41 23.97 -5.79
C GLU A 30 -4.75 23.19 -6.94
N VAL A 31 -3.60 22.55 -6.68
CA VAL A 31 -2.92 21.73 -7.69
C VAL A 31 -3.75 20.49 -8.02
N ARG A 32 -4.31 19.80 -7.03
CA ARG A 32 -5.19 18.64 -7.22
C ARG A 32 -6.42 19.02 -8.06
N ASP A 33 -7.03 20.16 -7.78
CA ASP A 33 -8.23 20.63 -8.48
C ASP A 33 -7.93 21.08 -9.92
N SER A 34 -6.65 21.39 -10.21
CA SER A 34 -6.17 21.79 -11.53
C SER A 34 -5.45 20.67 -12.30
N LEU A 35 -5.51 19.42 -11.82
CA LEU A 35 -4.63 18.35 -12.26
C LEU A 35 -4.85 17.93 -13.73
N GLU A 36 -5.98 18.28 -14.33
CA GLU A 36 -6.26 18.08 -15.77
C GLU A 36 -5.17 18.68 -16.66
N ILE A 37 -4.42 19.68 -16.18
CA ILE A 37 -3.28 20.25 -16.91
C ILE A 37 -2.19 19.22 -17.23
N ALA A 38 -2.03 18.18 -16.40
CA ALA A 38 -1.08 17.10 -16.61
C ALA A 38 -1.41 16.25 -17.85
N HIS A 39 -2.62 16.37 -18.41
CA HIS A 39 -3.04 15.70 -19.65
C HIS A 39 -2.88 16.58 -20.90
N THR A 40 -2.23 17.73 -20.78
CA THR A 40 -2.01 18.69 -21.88
C THR A 40 -0.54 18.78 -22.27
N ALA A 41 -0.20 19.64 -23.24
CA ALA A 41 1.19 19.94 -23.61
C ALA A 41 2.02 20.51 -22.44
N GLU A 42 1.37 21.03 -21.39
CA GLU A 42 2.02 21.57 -20.19
C GLU A 42 2.53 20.51 -19.22
N TYR A 43 2.30 19.21 -19.49
CA TYR A 43 2.65 18.15 -18.54
C TYR A 43 4.13 18.16 -18.13
N LEU A 44 5.05 18.36 -19.07
CA LEU A 44 6.48 18.44 -18.76
C LEU A 44 6.80 19.63 -17.86
N ASN A 45 6.17 20.78 -18.12
CA ASN A 45 6.34 21.99 -17.32
C ASN A 45 5.79 21.79 -15.90
N PHE A 46 4.60 21.19 -15.79
CA PHE A 46 4.02 20.77 -14.52
C PHE A 46 4.97 19.87 -13.72
N LEU A 47 5.52 18.81 -14.33
CA LEU A 47 6.45 17.90 -13.66
C LEU A 47 7.71 18.63 -13.18
N LYS A 48 8.31 19.47 -14.03
CA LYS A 48 9.50 20.25 -13.67
C LYS A 48 9.26 21.15 -12.45
N CYS A 49 8.07 21.75 -12.34
CA CYS A 49 7.73 22.64 -11.25
C CYS A 49 7.37 21.89 -9.96
N TYR A 50 6.49 20.89 -10.05
CA TYR A 50 5.83 20.31 -8.88
C TYR A 50 6.42 18.98 -8.41
N PHE A 51 7.04 18.18 -9.27
CA PHE A 51 7.52 16.86 -8.85
C PHE A 51 8.54 16.96 -7.71
N ARG A 52 9.51 17.89 -7.84
CA ARG A 52 10.46 18.19 -6.76
C ARG A 52 9.76 18.74 -5.51
N ALA A 53 8.78 19.63 -5.68
CA ALA A 53 8.05 20.21 -4.56
C ALA A 53 7.32 19.14 -3.74
N PHE A 54 6.61 18.23 -4.41
CA PHE A 54 5.93 17.10 -3.80
C PHE A 54 6.90 16.14 -3.09
N SER A 55 8.03 15.84 -3.72
CA SER A 55 9.08 15.02 -3.11
C SER A 55 9.62 15.67 -1.82
N VAL A 56 9.91 16.97 -1.85
CA VAL A 56 10.36 17.72 -0.67
C VAL A 56 9.29 17.76 0.42
N ILE A 57 8.01 17.91 0.08
CA ILE A 57 6.92 17.86 1.05
C ILE A 57 6.91 16.52 1.78
N LEU A 58 6.91 15.41 1.02
CA LEU A 58 6.78 14.06 1.58
C LEU A 58 8.02 13.60 2.35
N LEU A 59 9.22 14.03 1.93
CA LEU A 59 10.48 13.50 2.45
C LEU A 59 11.21 14.41 3.42
N GLN A 60 10.95 15.73 3.40
CA GLN A 60 11.74 16.71 4.15
C GLN A 60 10.89 17.65 5.02
N ILE A 61 9.79 18.20 4.49
CA ILE A 61 8.97 19.17 5.23
C ILE A 61 8.05 18.49 6.23
N THR A 62 7.42 17.39 5.83
CA THR A 62 6.47 16.65 6.67
C THR A 62 7.05 15.32 7.12
N LYS A 63 6.52 14.78 8.20
CA LYS A 63 6.82 13.45 8.71
C LYS A 63 5.60 12.54 8.52
N PRO A 64 5.79 11.21 8.46
CA PRO A 64 4.70 10.24 8.51
C PRO A 64 3.71 10.55 9.63
N GLN A 65 2.41 10.53 9.31
CA GLN A 65 1.34 10.86 10.25
C GLN A 65 0.47 9.63 10.48
N PHE A 66 0.06 9.42 11.73
CA PHE A 66 -0.77 8.27 12.13
C PHE A 66 -2.06 8.71 12.81
N VAL A 67 -2.47 9.97 12.64
CA VAL A 67 -3.71 10.54 13.15
C VAL A 67 -4.28 11.48 12.09
N ASP A 68 -5.60 11.67 12.08
CA ASP A 68 -6.21 12.63 11.16
C ASP A 68 -5.88 14.06 11.59
N ASN A 69 -4.93 14.68 10.88
CA ASN A 69 -4.51 16.06 11.09
C ASN A 69 -4.19 16.74 9.75
N PRO A 70 -4.01 18.07 9.71
CA PRO A 70 -3.72 18.78 8.47
C PRO A 70 -2.46 18.29 7.74
N GLU A 71 -1.45 17.80 8.47
CA GLU A 71 -0.22 17.27 7.88
C GLU A 71 -0.48 15.92 7.19
N HIS A 72 -1.30 15.04 7.78
CA HIS A 72 -1.77 13.81 7.13
C HIS A 72 -2.53 14.14 5.85
N LYS A 73 -3.48 15.08 5.91
CA LYS A 73 -4.27 15.51 4.74
C LYS A 73 -3.38 16.05 3.63
N LEU A 74 -2.36 16.84 3.98
CA LEU A 74 -1.39 17.36 3.01
C LEU A 74 -0.62 16.21 2.35
N ARG A 75 -0.07 15.29 3.15
CA ARG A 75 0.66 14.12 2.62
C ARG A 75 -0.22 13.28 1.70
N ASN A 76 -1.45 13.02 2.14
CA ASN A 76 -2.43 12.24 1.39
C ASN A 76 -2.76 12.86 0.03
N ILE A 77 -3.10 14.15 -0.02
CA ILE A 77 -3.38 14.85 -1.28
C ILE A 77 -2.17 14.84 -2.21
N VAL A 78 -0.96 15.03 -1.69
CA VAL A 78 0.25 14.96 -2.51
C VAL A 78 0.43 13.57 -3.14
N VAL A 79 0.23 12.50 -2.36
CA VAL A 79 0.30 11.12 -2.86
C VAL A 79 -0.82 10.84 -3.88
N GLU A 80 -2.04 11.36 -3.67
CA GLU A 80 -3.15 11.27 -4.64
C GLU A 80 -2.82 11.95 -5.97
N ILE A 81 -2.21 13.15 -5.92
CA ILE A 81 -1.75 13.85 -7.14
C ILE A 81 -0.74 12.99 -7.89
N LEU A 82 0.27 12.45 -7.19
CA LEU A 82 1.30 11.59 -7.78
C LEU A 82 0.70 10.33 -8.42
N ASN A 83 -0.34 9.75 -7.81
CA ASN A 83 -1.04 8.58 -8.35
C ASN A 83 -1.87 8.86 -9.61
N ARG A 84 -2.22 10.11 -9.86
CA ARG A 84 -3.02 10.52 -11.02
C ARG A 84 -2.18 11.03 -12.19
N LEU A 85 -0.85 11.02 -12.08
CA LEU A 85 0.04 11.45 -13.15
C LEU A 85 -0.04 10.52 -14.37
N PRO A 86 -0.15 11.05 -15.61
CA PRO A 86 -0.12 10.22 -16.81
C PRO A 86 1.20 9.46 -16.99
N HIS A 87 1.13 8.14 -17.16
CA HIS A 87 2.29 7.29 -17.43
C HIS A 87 2.71 7.33 -18.91
N SER A 88 2.97 8.54 -19.43
CA SER A 88 3.49 8.77 -20.78
C SER A 88 5.03 8.85 -20.77
N GLU A 89 5.64 8.88 -21.96
CA GLU A 89 7.10 9.05 -22.10
C GLU A 89 7.62 10.36 -21.48
N VAL A 90 6.76 11.37 -21.31
CA VAL A 90 7.09 12.62 -20.63
C VAL A 90 7.46 12.39 -19.15
N LEU A 91 6.87 11.38 -18.51
CA LEU A 91 7.15 11.04 -17.10
C LEU A 91 8.50 10.34 -16.94
N ARG A 92 9.02 9.67 -17.99
CA ARG A 92 10.20 8.78 -17.92
C ARG A 92 11.40 9.37 -17.15
N PRO A 93 11.78 10.65 -17.30
CA PRO A 93 12.89 11.23 -16.54
C PRO A 93 12.69 11.27 -15.02
N PHE A 94 11.45 11.21 -14.54
CA PHE A 94 11.07 11.32 -13.12
C PHE A 94 10.72 9.97 -12.50
N VAL A 95 10.57 8.91 -13.30
CA VAL A 95 10.02 7.62 -12.87
C VAL A 95 10.86 6.95 -11.78
N GLN A 96 12.18 7.02 -11.84
CA GLN A 96 13.04 6.41 -10.82
C GLN A 96 12.86 7.10 -9.46
N ASP A 97 12.83 8.43 -9.44
CA ASP A 97 12.63 9.18 -8.20
C ASP A 97 11.20 9.03 -7.69
N LEU A 98 10.20 8.97 -8.58
CA LEU A 98 8.81 8.74 -8.20
C LEU A 98 8.64 7.38 -7.52
N LEU A 99 9.29 6.35 -8.07
CA LEU A 99 9.25 5.02 -7.47
C LEU A 99 9.91 5.02 -6.08
N LYS A 100 11.06 5.69 -5.92
CA LYS A 100 11.74 5.83 -4.62
C LYS A 100 10.89 6.56 -3.58
N VAL A 101 10.25 7.66 -3.96
CA VAL A 101 9.32 8.41 -3.10
C VAL A 101 8.15 7.51 -2.69
N ALA A 102 7.52 6.81 -3.64
CA ALA A 102 6.42 5.90 -3.36
C ALA A 102 6.85 4.74 -2.44
N MET A 103 8.02 4.16 -2.65
CA MET A 103 8.59 3.12 -1.79
C MET A 103 8.87 3.64 -0.38
N GLN A 104 9.39 4.86 -0.23
CA GLN A 104 9.63 5.45 1.10
C GLN A 104 8.31 5.69 1.84
N VAL A 105 7.29 6.23 1.18
CA VAL A 105 5.97 6.44 1.81
C VAL A 105 5.31 5.09 2.15
N LEU A 106 5.32 4.10 1.25
CA LEU A 106 4.80 2.76 1.51
C LEU A 106 5.44 2.09 2.74
N THR A 107 6.73 2.31 2.96
CA THR A 107 7.48 1.63 4.03
C THR A 107 7.44 2.36 5.38
N THR A 108 7.11 3.65 5.39
CA THR A 108 7.21 4.51 6.59
C THR A 108 5.91 5.18 7.03
N ASP A 109 4.93 5.30 6.14
CA ASP A 109 3.70 6.05 6.39
C ASP A 109 2.50 5.16 6.76
N ASN A 110 1.35 5.78 6.97
CA ASN A 110 0.11 5.09 7.30
C ASN A 110 -0.53 4.35 6.11
N GLU A 111 -1.46 3.46 6.44
CA GLU A 111 -2.17 2.55 5.53
C GLU A 111 -2.84 3.29 4.36
N GLU A 112 -3.43 4.46 4.57
CA GLU A 112 -4.13 5.19 3.50
C GLU A 112 -3.15 5.64 2.42
N ASN A 113 -2.04 6.26 2.82
CA ASN A 113 -0.98 6.68 1.90
C ASN A 113 -0.28 5.46 1.29
N GLY A 114 -0.02 4.41 2.08
CA GLY A 114 0.58 3.17 1.61
C GLY A 114 -0.24 2.48 0.51
N LEU A 115 -1.57 2.47 0.61
CA LEU A 115 -2.45 1.86 -0.38
C LEU A 115 -2.43 2.60 -1.72
N ILE A 116 -2.21 3.90 -1.71
CA ILE A 116 -2.01 4.67 -2.93
C ILE A 116 -0.61 4.38 -3.48
N CYS A 117 0.42 4.41 -2.64
CA CYS A 117 1.80 4.16 -3.07
C CYS A 117 2.02 2.77 -3.67
N ILE A 118 1.39 1.71 -3.17
CA ILE A 118 1.52 0.37 -3.77
C ILE A 118 0.93 0.33 -5.19
N ARG A 119 -0.10 1.13 -5.49
CA ARG A 119 -0.66 1.26 -6.85
C ARG A 119 0.29 2.00 -7.78
N ILE A 120 0.86 3.13 -7.30
CA ILE A 120 1.91 3.86 -8.03
C ILE A 120 3.07 2.90 -8.37
N ILE A 121 3.57 2.17 -7.38
CA ILE A 121 4.67 1.21 -7.55
C ILE A 121 4.32 0.16 -8.60
N PHE A 122 3.14 -0.46 -8.48
CA PHE A 122 2.68 -1.46 -9.45
C PHE A 122 2.62 -0.92 -10.88
N ASP A 123 2.03 0.26 -11.07
CA ASP A 123 1.86 0.84 -12.40
C ASP A 123 3.19 1.28 -13.03
N LEU A 124 4.12 1.82 -12.23
CA LEU A 124 5.45 2.17 -12.71
C LEU A 124 6.25 0.92 -13.11
N LEU A 125 6.26 -0.10 -12.26
CA LEU A 125 6.94 -1.38 -12.53
C LEU A 125 6.30 -2.15 -13.70
N ARG A 126 5.02 -1.92 -13.99
CA ARG A 126 4.33 -2.41 -15.18
C ARG A 126 4.72 -1.67 -16.45
N THR A 127 4.77 -0.34 -16.38
CA THR A 127 4.82 0.52 -17.57
C THR A 127 6.25 0.79 -18.05
N PHE A 128 7.19 1.05 -17.14
CA PHE A 128 8.51 1.58 -17.50
C PHE A 128 9.64 0.54 -17.49
N ARG A 129 9.33 -0.69 -17.90
CA ARG A 129 10.29 -1.79 -17.98
C ARG A 129 11.29 -1.56 -19.12
N PRO A 130 12.56 -2.01 -19.00
CA PRO A 130 13.18 -2.64 -17.83
C PRO A 130 13.80 -1.64 -16.83
N THR A 131 13.61 -0.33 -17.05
CA THR A 131 14.31 0.78 -16.36
C THR A 131 14.30 0.68 -14.82
N LEU A 132 13.24 0.09 -14.25
CA LEU A 132 13.02 0.03 -12.80
C LEU A 132 13.37 -1.31 -12.17
N GLU A 133 14.03 -2.23 -12.89
CA GLU A 133 14.28 -3.58 -12.38
C GLU A 133 15.07 -3.61 -11.06
N ASN A 134 16.03 -2.69 -10.89
CA ASN A 134 16.83 -2.61 -9.66
C ASN A 134 16.01 -2.26 -8.41
N GLU A 135 14.83 -1.67 -8.59
CA GLU A 135 13.94 -1.24 -7.50
C GLU A 135 12.91 -2.33 -7.15
N VAL A 136 12.93 -3.47 -7.85
CA VAL A 136 12.03 -4.61 -7.60
C VAL A 136 12.40 -5.34 -6.32
N GLN A 137 13.68 -5.57 -6.07
CA GLN A 137 14.14 -6.28 -4.87
C GLN A 137 13.76 -5.51 -3.58
N PRO A 138 13.96 -4.18 -3.48
CA PRO A 138 13.44 -3.40 -2.34
C PRO A 138 11.94 -3.59 -2.07
N PHE A 139 11.12 -3.73 -3.11
CA PHE A 139 9.69 -4.02 -2.94
C PHE A 139 9.47 -5.44 -2.40
N LEU A 140 10.16 -6.45 -2.92
CA LEU A 140 10.07 -7.82 -2.43
C LEU A 140 10.53 -7.93 -0.96
N ASP A 141 11.56 -7.19 -0.57
CA ASP A 141 12.04 -7.12 0.81
C ASP A 141 10.99 -6.51 1.75
N PHE A 142 10.29 -5.46 1.29
CA PHE A 142 9.14 -4.92 2.02
C PHE A 142 8.02 -5.96 2.17
N VAL A 143 7.70 -6.71 1.11
CA VAL A 143 6.69 -7.78 1.17
C VAL A 143 7.10 -8.86 2.19
N CYS A 144 8.36 -9.29 2.18
CA CYS A 144 8.88 -10.20 3.21
C CYS A 144 8.67 -9.63 4.63
N LYS A 145 8.97 -8.34 4.84
CA LYS A 145 8.80 -7.67 6.14
C LYS A 145 7.34 -7.67 6.63
N ILE A 146 6.36 -7.38 5.78
CA ILE A 146 4.94 -7.36 6.20
C ILE A 146 4.44 -8.78 6.53
N TYR A 147 4.91 -9.82 5.81
CA TYR A 147 4.57 -11.20 6.15
C TYR A 147 5.27 -11.69 7.41
N GLN A 148 6.53 -11.31 7.65
CA GLN A 148 7.23 -11.56 8.92
C GLN A 148 6.46 -10.95 10.11
N ASN A 149 5.91 -9.75 9.91
CA ASN A 149 5.13 -9.05 10.94
C ASN A 149 3.68 -9.52 11.05
N PHE A 150 3.19 -10.38 10.15
CA PHE A 150 1.76 -10.68 10.02
C PHE A 150 1.12 -11.17 11.32
N ARG A 151 1.79 -12.08 12.04
CA ARG A 151 1.31 -12.59 13.33
C ARG A 151 1.20 -11.48 14.38
N MET A 152 2.19 -10.59 14.46
CA MET A 152 2.17 -9.45 15.37
C MET A 152 1.06 -8.47 15.01
N THR A 153 0.81 -8.25 13.71
CA THR A 153 -0.31 -7.44 13.23
C THR A 153 -1.64 -8.04 13.68
N THR A 154 -1.84 -9.35 13.56
CA THR A 154 -3.04 -10.04 14.06
C THR A 154 -3.21 -9.84 15.57
N SER A 155 -2.17 -10.11 16.37
CA SER A 155 -2.24 -9.91 17.82
C SER A 155 -2.54 -8.46 18.21
N HIS A 156 -2.00 -7.49 17.47
CA HIS A 156 -2.28 -6.08 17.71
C HIS A 156 -3.77 -5.73 17.59
N PHE A 157 -4.48 -6.28 16.60
CA PHE A 157 -5.91 -6.01 16.42
C PHE A 157 -6.82 -6.83 17.34
N PHE A 158 -6.48 -8.09 17.60
CA PHE A 158 -7.40 -9.03 18.24
C PHE A 158 -7.07 -9.35 19.70
N ASP A 159 -5.81 -9.28 20.12
CA ASP A 159 -5.39 -9.61 21.49
C ASP A 159 -5.35 -8.36 22.38
N ASN A 160 -4.76 -7.26 21.90
CA ASN A 160 -4.58 -6.03 22.69
C ASN A 160 -5.88 -5.23 22.94
N THR A 161 -6.93 -5.46 22.17
CA THR A 161 -8.21 -4.74 22.29
C THR A 161 -9.13 -5.33 23.38
N SER A 162 -8.74 -6.45 23.98
CA SER A 162 -9.48 -7.09 25.08
C SER A 162 -9.43 -6.28 26.39
N VAL A 163 -8.49 -5.33 26.52
CA VAL A 163 -8.24 -4.57 27.76
C VAL A 163 -8.88 -3.17 27.78
N ALA A 164 -9.33 -2.65 26.63
CA ALA A 164 -9.96 -1.33 26.50
C ALA A 164 -11.50 -1.46 26.40
N VAL A 165 -12.11 -2.08 27.40
CA VAL A 165 -13.58 -2.18 27.53
C VAL A 165 -13.99 -1.45 28.79
N GLU A 166 -14.08 -0.13 28.69
CA GLU A 166 -15.05 0.72 29.39
C GLU A 166 -14.92 2.14 28.80
N ASP A 167 -16.05 2.72 28.40
CA ASP A 167 -16.22 4.08 27.89
C ASP A 167 -15.59 4.49 26.54
N THR A 168 -16.30 4.22 25.44
CA THR A 168 -16.90 5.30 24.62
C THR A 168 -17.76 4.73 23.48
N LYS A 169 -19.04 5.15 23.45
CA LYS A 169 -19.92 5.05 22.28
C LYS A 169 -19.52 6.14 21.30
N GLY A 170 -19.14 5.80 20.08
CA GLY A 170 -18.98 6.78 19.01
C GLY A 170 -18.45 6.17 17.71
N LEU A 171 -19.13 6.47 16.60
CA LEU A 171 -18.79 6.11 15.22
C LEU A 171 -17.28 6.16 14.94
N LEU A 172 -16.69 5.09 14.40
CA LEU A 172 -15.36 5.11 13.82
C LEU A 172 -15.33 4.45 12.44
N SER A 173 -14.78 5.19 11.49
CA SER A 173 -14.51 4.80 10.11
C SER A 173 -13.44 3.71 10.04
N ALA A 174 -13.62 2.79 9.08
CA ALA A 174 -12.79 1.63 8.80
C ALA A 174 -11.33 2.00 8.49
N GLY A 175 -10.45 1.93 9.49
CA GLY A 175 -9.03 2.23 9.36
C GLY A 175 -8.37 2.71 10.66
N HIS A 176 -9.17 3.08 11.66
CA HIS A 176 -8.67 3.66 12.91
C HIS A 176 -8.65 2.62 14.03
N VAL A 177 -7.50 2.41 14.65
CA VAL A 177 -7.38 1.63 15.89
C VAL A 177 -7.94 2.49 17.02
N GLY A 178 -9.10 2.12 17.57
CA GLY A 178 -9.60 2.45 18.92
C GLY A 178 -9.72 3.89 19.40
N ASN A 179 -9.09 4.88 18.76
CA ASN A 179 -8.89 6.26 19.23
C ASN A 179 -8.60 7.26 18.08
N GLY A 180 -8.98 6.96 16.84
CA GLY A 180 -8.67 7.83 15.70
C GLY A 180 -7.20 7.75 15.22
N GLN A 181 -6.51 6.65 15.52
CA GLN A 181 -5.14 6.39 15.07
C GLN A 181 -5.12 5.53 13.80
N LEU A 182 -4.47 6.03 12.73
CA LEU A 182 -4.27 5.32 11.47
C LEU A 182 -3.19 4.24 11.61
N ASN A 183 -3.44 3.08 11.01
CA ASN A 183 -2.46 1.98 11.02
C ASN A 183 -1.22 2.30 10.20
N PRO A 184 -0.02 1.91 10.64
CA PRO A 184 1.15 1.90 9.78
C PRO A 184 0.97 0.94 8.59
N SER A 185 1.51 1.30 7.42
CA SER A 185 1.48 0.43 6.22
C SER A 185 2.09 -0.94 6.48
N THR A 186 3.12 -1.01 7.34
CA THR A 186 3.77 -2.26 7.74
C THR A 186 2.92 -3.18 8.61
N ARG A 187 1.77 -2.67 9.11
CA ARG A 187 0.80 -3.39 9.96
C ARG A 187 -0.60 -3.28 9.37
N SER A 188 -0.73 -3.41 8.05
CA SER A 188 -1.99 -3.32 7.33
C SER A 188 -2.33 -4.63 6.61
N PHE A 189 -3.48 -5.21 6.94
CA PHE A 189 -4.02 -6.34 6.18
C PHE A 189 -4.39 -5.94 4.75
N LYS A 190 -4.79 -4.69 4.50
CA LYS A 190 -5.09 -4.20 3.15
C LYS A 190 -3.85 -4.16 2.27
N ILE A 191 -2.70 -3.71 2.80
CA ILE A 191 -1.42 -3.77 2.08
C ILE A 191 -1.01 -5.21 1.76
N VAL A 192 -1.19 -6.13 2.73
CA VAL A 192 -0.94 -7.57 2.49
C VAL A 192 -1.90 -8.13 1.44
N THR A 193 -3.14 -7.64 1.36
CA THR A 193 -4.13 -8.07 0.36
C THR A 193 -3.71 -7.72 -1.07
N GLU A 194 -3.12 -6.55 -1.29
CA GLU A 194 -2.67 -6.08 -2.60
C GLU A 194 -1.31 -6.68 -3.03
N SER A 195 -0.45 -7.01 -2.06
CA SER A 195 0.94 -7.43 -2.31
C SER A 195 1.09 -8.69 -3.20
N PRO A 196 0.31 -9.78 -3.03
CA PRO A 196 0.44 -10.99 -3.84
C PRO A 196 0.28 -10.77 -5.34
N LEU A 197 -0.63 -9.88 -5.75
CA LEU A 197 -0.85 -9.56 -7.16
C LEU A 197 0.39 -8.87 -7.77
N VAL A 198 0.96 -7.92 -7.03
CA VAL A 198 2.19 -7.23 -7.46
C VAL A 198 3.36 -8.22 -7.55
N VAL A 199 3.54 -9.07 -6.54
CA VAL A 199 4.61 -10.10 -6.55
C VAL A 199 4.43 -11.08 -7.72
N MET A 200 3.22 -11.59 -7.94
CA MET A 200 2.91 -12.48 -9.07
C MET A 200 3.33 -11.85 -10.40
N PHE A 201 2.93 -10.60 -10.61
CA PHE A 201 3.26 -9.85 -11.81
C PHE A 201 4.76 -9.61 -11.98
N LEU A 202 5.47 -9.33 -10.88
CA LEU A 202 6.92 -9.16 -10.90
C LEU A 202 7.65 -10.47 -11.22
N PHE A 203 7.18 -11.59 -10.70
CA PHE A 203 7.74 -12.91 -11.02
C PHE A 203 7.45 -13.37 -12.45
N GLN A 204 6.29 -13.01 -13.01
CA GLN A 204 6.00 -13.22 -14.42
C GLN A 204 6.95 -12.44 -15.33
N LEU A 205 7.35 -11.24 -14.91
CA LEU A 205 8.23 -10.38 -15.68
C LEU A 205 9.71 -10.73 -15.51
N TYR A 206 10.14 -10.91 -14.26
CA TYR A 206 11.52 -11.14 -13.87
C TYR A 206 11.65 -12.53 -13.26
N SER A 207 11.50 -13.57 -14.09
CA SER A 207 11.51 -14.97 -13.66
C SER A 207 12.76 -15.36 -12.86
N ARG A 208 13.90 -14.68 -13.11
CA ARG A 208 15.14 -14.85 -12.34
C ARG A 208 15.00 -14.57 -10.84
N LEU A 209 14.10 -13.66 -10.46
CA LEU A 209 13.89 -13.28 -9.07
C LEU A 209 13.11 -14.34 -8.29
N VAL A 210 12.45 -15.28 -8.97
CA VAL A 210 11.65 -16.33 -8.32
C VAL A 210 12.57 -17.21 -7.47
N GLN A 211 13.63 -17.74 -8.09
CA GLN A 211 14.55 -18.70 -7.46
C GLN A 211 15.26 -18.11 -6.23
N THR A 212 15.55 -16.79 -6.25
CA THR A 212 16.21 -16.11 -5.14
C THR A 212 15.25 -15.73 -4.02
N ASN A 213 13.99 -15.43 -4.33
CA ASN A 213 13.04 -14.86 -3.35
C ASN A 213 12.05 -15.88 -2.77
N ILE A 214 11.60 -16.87 -3.55
CA ILE A 214 10.63 -17.88 -3.08
C ILE A 214 11.09 -18.65 -1.84
N PRO A 215 12.35 -19.09 -1.70
CA PRO A 215 12.80 -19.78 -0.49
C PRO A 215 12.58 -18.98 0.81
N HIS A 216 12.55 -17.65 0.72
CA HIS A 216 12.36 -16.75 1.85
C HIS A 216 10.89 -16.34 2.01
N LEU A 217 10.22 -16.01 0.90
CA LEU A 217 8.86 -15.47 0.92
C LEU A 217 7.79 -16.53 1.20
N LEU A 218 7.94 -17.72 0.62
CA LEU A 218 6.93 -18.77 0.70
C LEU A 218 6.68 -19.24 2.14
N PRO A 219 7.71 -19.55 2.97
CA PRO A 219 7.47 -19.94 4.37
C PRO A 219 6.72 -18.87 5.17
N LEU A 220 6.99 -17.58 4.89
CA LEU A 220 6.31 -16.46 5.55
C LEU A 220 4.83 -16.37 5.17
N MET A 221 4.52 -16.57 3.89
CA MET A 221 3.15 -16.63 3.39
C MET A 221 2.37 -17.82 3.96
N VAL A 222 3.00 -18.99 4.02
CA VAL A 222 2.40 -20.20 4.64
C VAL A 222 2.12 -19.98 6.13
N ALA A 223 3.05 -19.36 6.85
CA ALA A 223 2.86 -18.99 8.25
C ALA A 223 1.71 -18.00 8.42
N ALA A 224 1.60 -16.99 7.54
CA ALA A 224 0.55 -15.97 7.61
C ALA A 224 -0.86 -16.54 7.36
N ILE A 225 -1.05 -17.42 6.38
CA ILE A 225 -2.35 -18.07 6.14
C ILE A 225 -2.76 -19.03 7.28
N SER A 226 -1.78 -19.52 8.03
CA SER A 226 -1.99 -20.39 9.19
C SER A 226 -2.36 -19.62 10.47
N VAL A 227 -2.24 -18.29 10.49
CA VAL A 227 -2.57 -17.49 11.68
C VAL A 227 -4.08 -17.55 11.94
N PRO A 228 -4.54 -18.06 13.10
CA PRO A 228 -5.96 -18.07 13.43
C PRO A 228 -6.44 -16.65 13.74
N GLY A 229 -7.71 -16.40 13.44
CA GLY A 229 -8.42 -15.24 14.01
C GLY A 229 -9.20 -15.65 15.27
N PRO A 230 -9.81 -14.69 15.99
CA PRO A 230 -10.60 -15.01 17.18
C PRO A 230 -11.86 -15.81 16.83
N ASP A 231 -12.22 -16.79 17.67
CA ASP A 231 -13.40 -17.64 17.50
C ASP A 231 -14.71 -16.84 17.56
N LYS A 232 -14.74 -15.82 18.42
CA LYS A 232 -15.86 -14.88 18.55
C LYS A 232 -15.36 -13.49 18.22
N VAL A 233 -15.80 -12.96 17.07
CA VAL A 233 -15.43 -11.63 16.61
C VAL A 233 -16.41 -10.59 17.17
N PRO A 234 -15.99 -9.67 18.05
CA PRO A 234 -16.83 -8.57 18.49
C PRO A 234 -17.27 -7.69 17.30
N PRO A 235 -18.48 -7.10 17.30
CA PRO A 235 -18.96 -6.27 16.19
C PRO A 235 -17.98 -5.16 15.77
N ARG A 236 -17.29 -4.55 16.75
CA ARG A 236 -16.27 -3.50 16.51
C ARG A 236 -15.03 -3.98 15.75
N LEU A 237 -14.69 -5.28 15.78
CA LEU A 237 -13.53 -5.86 15.10
C LEU A 237 -13.89 -6.60 13.81
N LYS A 238 -15.18 -6.59 13.42
CA LYS A 238 -15.68 -7.33 12.25
C LYS A 238 -14.96 -6.90 10.96
N THR A 239 -14.72 -5.60 10.79
CA THR A 239 -14.00 -5.07 9.62
C THR A 239 -12.56 -5.58 9.58
N ASN A 240 -11.81 -5.48 10.68
CA ASN A 240 -10.42 -5.98 10.73
C ASN A 240 -10.35 -7.49 10.51
N PHE A 241 -11.34 -8.25 10.99
CA PHE A 241 -11.43 -9.69 10.75
C PHE A 241 -11.68 -10.00 9.26
N ILE A 242 -12.56 -9.26 8.59
CA ILE A 242 -12.78 -9.36 7.15
C ILE A 242 -11.50 -9.04 6.37
N GLU A 243 -10.75 -8.02 6.79
CA GLU A 243 -9.47 -7.64 6.17
C GLU A 243 -8.40 -8.73 6.37
N LEU A 244 -8.28 -9.28 7.58
CA LEU A 244 -7.42 -10.43 7.87
C LEU A 244 -7.73 -11.59 6.91
N LYS A 245 -9.01 -11.97 6.79
CA LYS A 245 -9.43 -13.07 5.92
C LYS A 245 -9.17 -12.77 4.45
N SER A 246 -9.38 -11.52 4.03
CA SER A 246 -9.08 -11.08 2.66
C SER A 246 -7.59 -11.20 2.33
N ALA A 247 -6.73 -10.79 3.26
CA ALA A 247 -5.28 -10.94 3.13
C ALA A 247 -4.86 -12.41 3.02
N GLN A 248 -5.40 -13.27 3.89
CA GLN A 248 -5.12 -14.71 3.86
C GLN A 248 -5.59 -15.36 2.55
N VAL A 249 -6.80 -15.04 2.06
CA VAL A 249 -7.31 -15.59 0.81
C VAL A 249 -6.47 -15.14 -0.39
N LYS A 250 -6.10 -13.85 -0.49
CA LYS A 250 -5.22 -13.39 -1.58
C LYS A 250 -3.83 -14.03 -1.52
N THR A 251 -3.32 -14.29 -0.33
CA THR A 251 -2.08 -15.04 -0.14
C THR A 251 -2.22 -16.48 -0.65
N VAL A 252 -3.32 -17.17 -0.32
CA VAL A 252 -3.62 -18.51 -0.85
C VAL A 252 -3.71 -18.49 -2.37
N SER A 253 -4.39 -17.52 -2.99
CA SER A 253 -4.47 -17.41 -4.45
C SER A 253 -3.08 -17.37 -5.09
N PHE A 254 -2.13 -16.66 -4.49
CA PHE A 254 -0.76 -16.61 -4.97
C PHE A 254 0.01 -17.91 -4.75
N LEU A 255 -0.16 -18.58 -3.60
CA LEU A 255 0.43 -19.90 -3.37
C LEU A 255 -0.09 -20.94 -4.39
N THR A 256 -1.37 -20.85 -4.76
CA THR A 256 -1.95 -21.67 -5.84
C THR A 256 -1.35 -21.33 -7.20
N TYR A 257 -1.09 -20.05 -7.50
CA TYR A 257 -0.36 -19.67 -8.70
C TYR A 257 1.04 -20.33 -8.75
N LEU A 258 1.77 -20.37 -7.62
CA LEU A 258 3.09 -20.99 -7.56
C LEU A 258 3.04 -22.51 -7.78
N LEU A 259 1.96 -23.21 -7.39
CA LEU A 259 1.80 -24.64 -7.65
C LEU A 259 1.94 -25.01 -9.13
N LYS A 260 1.55 -24.12 -10.05
CA LYS A 260 1.58 -24.41 -11.51
C LYS A 260 2.99 -24.60 -12.05
N SER A 261 3.95 -23.79 -11.59
CA SER A 261 5.30 -23.73 -12.18
C SER A 261 6.43 -23.99 -11.18
N PHE A 262 6.12 -24.02 -9.88
CA PHE A 262 7.10 -24.05 -8.78
C PHE A 262 6.67 -25.03 -7.68
N ALA A 263 6.02 -26.14 -8.06
CA ALA A 263 5.46 -27.14 -7.14
C ALA A 263 6.49 -27.70 -6.14
N ASP A 264 7.75 -27.84 -6.54
CA ASP A 264 8.83 -28.35 -5.68
C ASP A 264 9.04 -27.50 -4.42
N TYR A 265 8.82 -26.19 -4.51
CA TYR A 265 8.89 -25.28 -3.36
C TYR A 265 7.66 -25.38 -2.46
N ILE A 266 6.51 -25.77 -2.99
CA ILE A 266 5.25 -25.86 -2.24
C ILE A 266 5.13 -27.20 -1.52
N LYS A 267 5.65 -28.28 -2.12
CA LYS A 267 5.53 -29.65 -1.60
C LYS A 267 5.90 -29.80 -0.11
N PRO A 268 6.96 -29.18 0.43
CA PRO A 268 7.28 -29.26 1.86
C PRO A 268 6.24 -28.63 2.79
N HIS A 269 5.33 -27.82 2.26
CA HIS A 269 4.32 -27.05 3.00
C HIS A 269 2.88 -27.50 2.70
N GLU A 270 2.68 -28.52 1.88
CA GLU A 270 1.37 -28.90 1.33
C GLU A 270 0.32 -29.18 2.41
N GLU A 271 0.67 -29.88 3.48
CA GLU A 271 -0.25 -30.20 4.58
C GLU A 271 -0.72 -28.94 5.32
N SER A 272 0.21 -28.03 5.62
CA SER A 272 -0.08 -26.76 6.30
C SER A 272 -0.96 -25.86 5.43
N ILE A 273 -0.69 -25.81 4.13
CA ILE A 273 -1.49 -25.05 3.16
C ILE A 273 -2.91 -25.63 3.09
N CYS A 274 -3.05 -26.94 2.91
CA CYS A 274 -4.35 -27.61 2.84
C CYS A 274 -5.18 -27.37 4.12
N LYS A 275 -4.57 -27.53 5.30
CA LYS A 275 -5.23 -27.27 6.58
C LYS A 275 -5.70 -25.81 6.71
N SER A 276 -4.87 -24.87 6.26
CA SER A 276 -5.21 -23.44 6.27
C SER A 276 -6.36 -23.12 5.32
N ILE A 277 -6.37 -23.71 4.11
CA ILE A 277 -7.47 -23.55 3.14
C ILE A 277 -8.79 -24.05 3.74
N VAL A 278 -8.80 -25.24 4.35
CA VAL A 278 -10.01 -25.79 4.99
C VAL A 278 -10.49 -24.87 6.12
N ASN A 279 -9.59 -24.37 6.96
CA ASN A 279 -9.96 -23.42 8.01
C ASN A 279 -10.55 -22.12 7.44
N LEU A 280 -9.94 -21.58 6.37
CA LEU A 280 -10.44 -20.38 5.70
C LEU A 280 -11.83 -20.59 5.10
N LEU A 281 -12.10 -21.75 4.47
CA LEU A 281 -13.42 -22.07 3.94
C LEU A 281 -14.51 -22.11 5.03
N VAL A 282 -14.17 -22.58 6.23
CA VAL A 282 -15.09 -22.62 7.38
C VAL A 282 -15.27 -21.24 8.02
N THR A 283 -14.21 -20.42 8.06
CA THR A 283 -14.19 -19.17 8.83
C THR A 283 -14.49 -17.91 8.01
N CYS A 284 -14.45 -17.97 6.67
CA CYS A 284 -14.80 -16.82 5.82
C CYS A 284 -16.31 -16.59 5.77
N SER A 285 -16.75 -15.35 6.03
CA SER A 285 -18.14 -14.93 5.83
C SER A 285 -18.59 -15.05 4.38
N ASP A 286 -19.90 -15.18 4.14
CA ASP A 286 -20.53 -15.33 2.79
C ASP A 286 -20.32 -14.14 1.82
N SER A 287 -19.45 -13.19 2.11
CA SER A 287 -19.13 -12.08 1.23
C SER A 287 -18.48 -12.60 -0.06
N VAL A 288 -19.23 -12.51 -1.16
CA VAL A 288 -18.90 -13.01 -2.52
C VAL A 288 -17.52 -12.55 -3.00
N SER A 289 -17.08 -11.35 -2.63
CA SER A 289 -15.77 -10.78 -2.98
C SER A 289 -14.58 -11.56 -2.41
N ILE A 290 -14.77 -12.22 -1.27
CA ILE A 290 -13.73 -13.02 -0.58
C ILE A 290 -13.68 -14.44 -1.15
N ARG A 291 -14.81 -14.98 -1.61
CA ARG A 291 -14.87 -16.35 -2.17
C ARG A 291 -14.45 -16.44 -3.64
N LYS A 292 -14.41 -15.33 -4.37
CA LYS A 292 -13.88 -15.30 -5.74
C LYS A 292 -12.36 -15.34 -5.70
N VAL A 293 -11.81 -16.55 -5.86
CA VAL A 293 -10.50 -16.70 -6.50
C VAL A 293 -10.70 -16.16 -7.91
N ASN A 294 -10.21 -14.95 -8.19
CA ASN A 294 -10.20 -14.48 -9.56
C ASN A 294 -9.24 -15.41 -10.30
N ASP A 295 -9.80 -16.29 -11.13
CA ASP A 295 -9.03 -17.01 -12.14
C ASP A 295 -8.27 -15.97 -12.99
N PRO A 296 -7.00 -16.26 -13.34
CA PRO A 296 -6.14 -15.34 -14.09
C PRO A 296 -6.68 -15.02 -15.49
#